data_AF-A0A965ZTL6-F1
#
_entry.id   AF-A0A965ZTL6-F1
#
_cell.length_a   1.000
_cell.length_b   1.000
_cell.length_c   1.000
_cell.angle_alpha   90.00
_cell.angle_beta   90.00
_cell.angle_gamma   90.00
#
_symmetry.space_group_name_H-M   'P 1'
#
loop_
_entity.id
_entity.type
_entity.pdbx_description
1 polymer ?
#
loop_
_entity_poly.entity_id
_entity_poly.type
_entity_poly.pdbx_seq_one_letter_code
_entity_poly.pdbx_strand_id
1 'polypeptide(L)'
;MNFLAHFHLAWPDAGLVAGGLEGDYYKGPLRGDLPAAIERGVRLHRAIDAYTDRHPVLEQLRRQFPERLRRYAGILIDISFDHYLSRHWSSFSDIPLGEF
;
A
#
# COMPACT_ATOMS: atom_id res chain seq x y z
N MET A 1 -5.91 0.01 -3.97
CA MET A 1 -4.53 0.08 -4.46
C MET A 1 -3.98 1.47 -4.15
N ASN A 2 -2.94 1.49 -3.34
CA ASN A 2 -2.24 2.63 -2.73
C ASN A 2 -0.73 2.46 -2.99
N PHE A 3 -0.35 2.46 -4.27
CA PHE A 3 1.02 2.19 -4.71
C PHE A 3 2.04 3.14 -4.12
N LEU A 4 1.74 4.45 -4.08
CA LEU A 4 2.71 5.44 -3.61
C LEU A 4 3.05 5.19 -2.14
N ALA A 5 2.05 4.90 -1.30
CA ALA A 5 2.29 4.56 0.09
C ALA A 5 3.13 3.28 0.24
N HIS A 6 2.84 2.23 -0.54
CA HIS A 6 3.59 0.98 -0.46
C HIS A 6 5.04 1.15 -0.93
N PHE A 7 5.27 1.88 -2.02
CA PHE A 7 6.61 2.14 -2.53
C PHE A 7 7.39 3.04 -1.57
N HIS A 8 6.76 4.07 -1.02
CA HIS A 8 7.41 4.96 -0.06
C HIS A 8 7.89 4.21 1.20
N LEU A 9 7.09 3.27 1.72
CA LEU A 9 7.46 2.44 2.87
C LEU A 9 8.48 1.34 2.54
N ALA A 10 8.63 0.98 1.26
CA ALA A 10 9.58 -0.04 0.80
C ALA A 10 10.93 0.56 0.34
N TRP A 11 10.93 1.82 -0.07
CA TRP A 11 12.12 2.54 -0.51
C TRP A 11 13.17 2.64 0.61
N PRO A 12 14.49 2.61 0.30
CA PRO A 12 15.11 2.55 -1.04
C PRO A 12 15.45 1.15 -1.56
N ASP A 13 14.98 0.07 -0.92
CA ASP A 13 15.33 -1.28 -1.36
C ASP A 13 14.53 -1.65 -2.63
N ALA A 14 15.20 -1.72 -3.77
CA ALA A 14 14.60 -2.04 -5.06
C ALA A 14 13.85 -3.39 -5.08
N GLY A 15 14.32 -4.37 -4.30
CA GLY A 15 13.64 -5.66 -4.16
C GLY A 15 12.36 -5.56 -3.35
N LEU A 16 12.34 -4.72 -2.30
CA LEU A 16 11.13 -4.43 -1.55
C LEU A 16 10.12 -3.64 -2.38
N VAL A 17 10.57 -2.65 -3.16
CA VAL A 17 9.70 -1.86 -4.06
C VAL A 17 9.10 -2.76 -5.14
N ALA A 18 9.93 -3.55 -5.82
CA ALA A 18 9.46 -4.52 -6.81
C ALA A 18 8.50 -5.54 -6.22
N GLY A 19 8.83 -6.11 -5.04
CA GLY A 19 7.91 -7.00 -4.32
C GLY A 19 6.64 -6.30 -3.83
N GLY A 20 6.71 -5.00 -3.56
CA GLY A 20 5.57 -4.13 -3.24
C GLY A 20 4.56 -4.08 -4.37
N LEU A 21 5.04 -3.98 -5.62
CA LEU A 21 4.23 -4.08 -6.83
C LEU A 21 3.71 -5.52 -7.05
N GLU A 22 4.58 -6.52 -6.91
CA GLU A 22 4.20 -7.93 -7.08
C GLU A 22 3.16 -8.40 -6.05
N GLY A 23 3.09 -7.78 -4.86
CA GLY A 23 2.12 -8.12 -3.82
C GLY A 23 0.66 -8.02 -4.25
N ASP A 24 0.36 -7.12 -5.18
CA ASP A 24 -0.98 -6.98 -5.76
C ASP A 24 -1.38 -8.18 -6.64
N TYR A 25 -0.40 -8.85 -7.25
CA TYR A 25 -0.61 -9.94 -8.21
C TYR A 25 -0.35 -11.33 -7.59
N TYR A 26 0.63 -11.43 -6.69
CA TYR A 26 1.03 -12.70 -6.08
C TYR A 26 0.09 -13.06 -4.92
N LYS A 27 -0.79 -14.04 -5.15
CA LYS A 27 -1.74 -14.54 -4.15
C LYS A 27 -1.29 -15.87 -3.54
N GLY A 28 -1.73 -16.14 -2.31
CA GLY A 28 -1.43 -17.40 -1.61
C GLY A 28 -0.09 -17.41 -0.86
N PRO A 29 0.33 -18.56 -0.31
CA PRO A 29 1.53 -18.67 0.52
C PRO A 29 2.80 -18.40 -0.29
N LEU A 30 3.79 -17.80 0.38
CA LEU A 30 5.12 -17.59 -0.19
C LEU A 30 5.98 -18.82 0.13
N ARG A 31 6.47 -19.49 -0.91
CA ARG A 31 7.14 -20.80 -0.81
C ARG A 31 8.61 -20.78 -1.27
N GLY A 32 9.17 -19.62 -1.56
CA GLY A 32 10.51 -19.50 -2.14
C GLY A 32 10.53 -19.52 -3.68
N ASP A 33 9.38 -19.36 -4.33
CA ASP A 33 9.26 -19.37 -5.80
C ASP A 33 9.71 -18.04 -6.44
N LEU A 34 9.81 -16.98 -5.64
CA LEU A 34 10.28 -15.65 -6.06
C LEU A 34 11.73 -15.43 -5.60
N PRO A 35 12.49 -14.55 -6.29
CA PRO A 35 13.76 -14.05 -5.76
C PRO A 35 13.57 -13.53 -4.33
N ALA A 36 14.47 -13.90 -3.42
CA ALA A 36 14.29 -13.65 -1.99
C ALA A 36 14.02 -12.18 -1.64
N ALA A 37 14.58 -11.22 -2.39
CA ALA A 37 14.33 -9.79 -2.18
C ALA A 37 12.89 -9.39 -2.55
N ILE A 38 12.37 -9.89 -3.68
CA ILE A 38 10.99 -9.66 -4.12
C ILE A 38 10.01 -10.34 -3.15
N GLU A 39 10.33 -11.57 -2.71
CA GLU A 39 9.48 -12.27 -1.74
C GLU A 39 9.36 -11.48 -0.42
N ARG A 40 10.44 -10.87 0.05
CA ARG A 40 10.38 -9.95 1.22
C ARG A 40 9.50 -8.73 0.93
N GLY A 41 9.55 -8.16 -0.27
CA GLY A 41 8.67 -7.06 -0.66
C GLY A 41 7.20 -7.47 -0.67
N VAL A 42 6.86 -8.66 -1.17
CA VAL A 42 5.49 -9.19 -1.11
C VAL A 42 5.03 -9.40 0.34
N ARG A 43 5.93 -9.85 1.23
CA ARG A 43 5.63 -9.93 2.67
C ARG A 43 5.35 -8.55 3.26
N LEU A 44 6.18 -7.55 2.92
CA LEU A 44 6.03 -6.19 3.40
C LEU A 44 4.70 -5.58 2.92
N HIS A 45 4.37 -5.69 1.64
CA HIS A 45 3.09 -5.26 1.07
C HIS A 45 1.91 -5.81 1.88
N ARG A 46 1.88 -7.13 2.10
CA ARG A 46 0.82 -7.79 2.86
C ARG A 46 0.78 -7.36 4.32
N ALA A 47 1.92 -7.04 4.91
CA ALA A 47 1.99 -6.54 6.29
C ALA A 47 1.40 -5.12 6.40
N ILE A 48 1.68 -4.26 5.42
CA ILE A 48 1.10 -2.91 5.32
C ILE A 48 -0.42 -3.03 5.17
N ASP A 49 -0.91 -3.83 4.22
CA ASP A 49 -2.35 -4.08 4.03
C ASP A 49 -3.01 -4.62 5.29
N ALA A 50 -2.43 -5.65 5.91
CA ALA A 50 -3.00 -6.24 7.11
C ALA A 50 -3.07 -5.25 8.28
N TYR A 51 -2.10 -4.34 8.38
CA TYR A 51 -2.09 -3.29 9.38
C TYR A 51 -3.19 -2.26 9.11
N THR A 52 -3.28 -1.74 7.89
CA THR A 52 -4.25 -0.69 7.51
C THR A 52 -5.69 -1.24 7.53
N ASP A 53 -5.92 -2.43 6.98
CA ASP A 53 -7.23 -3.08 6.93
C ASP A 53 -7.84 -3.34 8.30
N ARG A 54 -7.00 -3.59 9.30
CA ARG A 54 -7.41 -3.84 10.69
C ARG A 54 -7.43 -2.58 11.55
N HIS A 55 -7.02 -1.44 11.01
CA HIS A 55 -6.96 -0.21 11.78
C HIS A 55 -8.38 0.29 12.11
N PRO A 56 -8.74 0.50 13.40
CA PRO A 56 -10.11 0.86 13.78
C PRO A 56 -10.67 2.10 13.08
N VAL A 57 -9.81 3.09 12.79
CA VAL A 57 -10.21 4.31 12.07
C VAL A 57 -10.61 4.00 10.62
N LEU A 58 -9.92 3.07 9.95
CA LEU A 58 -10.26 2.68 8.58
C LEU A 58 -11.55 1.87 8.54
N GLU A 59 -11.77 1.00 9.53
CA GLU A 59 -13.04 0.30 9.67
C GLU A 59 -14.22 1.28 9.87
N GLN A 60 -14.05 2.26 10.76
CA GLN A 60 -15.05 3.32 10.97
C GLN A 60 -15.29 4.13 9.70
N LEU A 61 -14.22 4.53 9.00
CA LEU A 61 -14.32 5.27 7.75
C LEU A 61 -15.10 4.49 6.68
N ARG A 62 -14.83 3.19 6.50
CA ARG A 62 -15.58 2.32 5.58
C ARG A 62 -17.07 2.27 5.90
N ARG A 63 -17.44 2.27 7.20
CA ARG A 63 -18.84 2.24 7.64
C ARG A 63 -19.59 3.54 7.35
N GLN A 64 -18.89 4.68 7.31
CA GLN A 64 -19.48 6.00 6.98
C GLN A 64 -19.90 6.12 5.51
N PHE A 65 -19.38 5.27 4.60
CA PHE A 65 -19.83 5.27 3.21
C PHE A 65 -21.32 4.85 3.11
N PRO A 66 -22.09 5.47 2.20
CA PRO A 66 -23.44 5.01 1.88
C PRO A 66 -23.45 3.54 1.53
N GLU A 67 -24.47 2.79 1.95
CA GLU A 67 -24.55 1.34 1.76
C GLU A 67 -24.30 0.91 0.30
N ARG A 68 -24.93 1.61 -0.65
CA ARG A 68 -24.75 1.38 -2.10
C ARG A 68 -23.31 1.53 -2.59
N LEU A 69 -22.46 2.28 -1.87
CA LEU A 69 -21.06 2.55 -2.22
C LEU A 69 -20.07 1.79 -1.34
N ARG A 70 -20.51 1.10 -0.28
CA ARG A 70 -19.61 0.48 0.70
C ARG A 70 -18.69 -0.58 0.09
N ARG A 71 -19.14 -1.28 -0.96
CA ARG A 71 -18.32 -2.21 -1.76
C ARG A 71 -17.10 -1.56 -2.43
N TYR A 72 -17.13 -0.25 -2.64
CA TYR A 72 -16.05 0.52 -3.26
C TYR A 72 -15.26 1.35 -2.25
N ALA A 73 -15.66 1.35 -0.97
CA ALA A 73 -15.06 2.21 0.04
C ALA A 73 -13.55 1.99 0.17
N GLY A 74 -13.09 0.73 0.17
CA GLY A 74 -11.66 0.41 0.20
C GLY A 74 -10.88 1.05 -0.95
N ILE A 75 -11.35 0.85 -2.19
CA ILE A 75 -10.71 1.43 -3.38
C ILE A 75 -10.64 2.96 -3.28
N LEU A 76 -11.74 3.60 -2.87
CA LEU A 76 -11.80 5.06 -2.73
C LEU A 76 -10.87 5.57 -1.63
N ILE A 77 -10.78 4.85 -0.51
CA ILE A 77 -9.87 5.18 0.60
C ILE A 77 -8.41 5.07 0.13
N ASP A 78 -8.05 4.00 -0.57
CA ASP A 78 -6.69 3.77 -1.04
C ASP A 78 -6.24 4.88 -2.00
N ILE A 79 -7.08 5.22 -2.98
CA ILE A 79 -6.81 6.32 -3.92
C ILE A 79 -6.70 7.65 -3.16
N SER A 80 -7.55 7.87 -2.16
CA SER A 80 -7.53 9.08 -1.35
C SER A 80 -6.25 9.20 -0.53
N PHE A 81 -5.71 8.08 -0.04
CA PHE A 81 -4.46 8.05 0.72
C PHE A 81 -3.25 8.37 -0.16
N ASP A 82 -3.14 7.76 -1.34
CA ASP A 82 -2.08 8.12 -2.30
C ASP A 82 -2.21 9.58 -2.77
N HIS A 83 -3.44 10.05 -2.98
CA HIS A 83 -3.68 11.46 -3.31
C HIS A 83 -3.25 12.39 -2.18
N TYR A 84 -3.59 12.07 -0.94
CA TYR A 84 -3.18 12.86 0.22
C TYR A 84 -1.66 12.86 0.38
N LEU A 85 -1.03 11.69 0.30
CA LEU A 85 0.42 11.52 0.40
C LEU A 85 1.14 12.31 -0.69
N SER A 86 0.70 12.24 -1.95
CA SER A 86 1.31 13.00 -3.05
C SER A 86 1.13 14.51 -2.88
N ARG A 87 -0.04 14.97 -2.41
CA ARG A 87 -0.33 16.40 -2.15
C ARG A 87 0.50 16.98 -1.01
N HIS A 88 0.87 16.15 -0.03
CA HIS A 88 1.59 16.54 1.19
C HIS A 88 2.98 15.91 1.27
N TRP A 89 3.56 15.52 0.14
CA TRP A 89 4.75 14.69 0.07
C TRP A 89 5.95 15.24 0.86
N SER A 90 6.16 16.56 0.84
CA SER A 90 7.25 17.22 1.58
C SER A 90 7.16 17.06 3.10
N SER A 91 6.02 16.63 3.64
CA SER A 91 5.85 16.33 5.06
C SER A 91 6.26 14.89 5.42
N PHE A 92 6.42 14.02 4.42
CA PHE A 92 6.66 12.59 4.59
C PHE A 92 7.98 12.11 3.97
N SER A 93 8.57 12.90 3.06
CA SER A 93 9.80 12.56 2.36
C SER A 93 10.70 13.79 2.19
N ASP A 94 12.01 13.57 2.36
CA ASP A 94 13.05 14.57 2.07
C ASP A 94 13.42 14.62 0.56
N ILE A 95 13.01 13.61 -0.21
CA ILE A 95 13.25 13.53 -1.66
C ILE A 95 12.05 14.14 -2.38
N PRO A 96 12.22 15.04 -3.38
CA PRO A 96 11.11 15.55 -4.17
C PRO A 96 10.32 14.43 -4.86
N LEU A 97 8.98 14.54 -4.93
CA LEU A 97 8.13 13.47 -5.50
C LEU A 97 8.48 13.16 -6.97
N GLY A 98 8.92 14.14 -7.75
CA GLY A 98 9.33 13.92 -9.15
C GLY A 98 10.68 13.22 -9.31
N GLU A 99 11.46 13.10 -8.22
CA GLU A 99 12.75 12.42 -8.17
C GLU A 99 12.68 11.06 -7.46
N PHE A 100 11.54 10.77 -6.83
CA PHE A 100 11.19 9.49 -6.23
C PHE A 100 10.71 8.51 -7.30
#